data_AF-A0A8J6MKZ7-F1
#
_entry.id   AF-A0A8J6MKZ7-F1
#
_cell.length_a   1.000
_cell.length_b   1.000
_cell.length_c   1.000
_cell.angle_alpha   90.00
_cell.angle_beta   90.00
_cell.angle_gamma   90.00
#
_symmetry.space_group_name_H-M   'P 1'
#
loop_
_entity.id
_entity.type
_entity.pdbx_description
1 polymer ?
#
loop_
_entity_poly.entity_id
_entity_poly.type
_entity_poly.pdbx_seq_one_letter_code
_entity_poly.pdbx_strand_id
1 'polypeptide(L)'
;MNEIIPAGPRASNVVSASLWMVGITLVLFFLPLFNGLIGGFVGGYKVGTPGRAIGAAVLPAAVASAGLWLLLMSFHLPVIGFVAGLAVGILILLSDLGIFVGALIGGAVSNRRLG
;
A
#
# COMPACT_ATOMS: atom_id res chain seq x y z
N MET A 1 -31.69 -23.65 17.56
CA MET A 1 -31.46 -23.00 16.24
C MET A 1 -30.44 -21.90 16.49
N ASN A 2 -29.17 -22.13 16.19
CA ASN A 2 -28.13 -21.12 16.37
C ASN A 2 -28.18 -20.22 15.15
N GLU A 3 -28.73 -19.02 15.30
CA GLU A 3 -28.63 -17.98 14.27
C GLU A 3 -27.16 -17.63 14.11
N ILE A 4 -26.56 -18.11 13.01
CA ILE A 4 -25.24 -17.66 12.57
C ILE A 4 -25.46 -16.25 12.05
N ILE A 5 -25.43 -15.25 12.94
CA ILE A 5 -25.39 -13.85 12.53
C ILE A 5 -24.10 -13.70 11.70
N PRO A 6 -24.18 -13.45 10.38
CA PRO A 6 -22.97 -13.28 9.60
C PRO A 6 -22.19 -12.10 10.18
N ALA A 7 -20.94 -12.37 10.56
CA ALA A 7 -20.06 -11.32 11.08
C ALA A 7 -20.04 -10.17 10.08
N GLY A 8 -20.41 -8.97 10.55
CA GLY A 8 -20.38 -7.77 9.73
C GLY A 8 -19.01 -7.59 9.08
N PRO A 9 -18.96 -6.97 7.89
CA PRO A 9 -17.70 -6.83 7.16
C PRO A 9 -16.61 -6.18 8.01
N ARG A 10 -15.49 -6.88 8.21
CA ARG A 10 -14.36 -6.38 9.00
C ARG A 10 -13.32 -5.70 8.12
N ALA A 11 -12.83 -4.56 8.59
CA ALA A 11 -11.63 -3.95 8.05
C ALA A 11 -10.42 -4.88 8.24
N SER A 12 -9.66 -5.09 7.18
CA SER A 12 -8.38 -5.80 7.22
C SER A 12 -7.27 -4.96 7.87
N ASN A 13 -6.16 -5.60 8.22
CA ASN A 13 -4.99 -4.91 8.73
C ASN A 13 -4.25 -4.16 7.60
N VAL A 14 -3.45 -3.15 7.99
CA VAL A 14 -2.73 -2.25 7.06
C VAL A 14 -1.74 -3.03 6.20
N VAL A 15 -1.08 -4.05 6.76
CA VAL A 15 -0.09 -4.89 6.07
C VAL A 15 -0.74 -5.72 4.95
N SER A 16 -1.86 -6.38 5.21
CA SER A 16 -2.59 -7.15 4.19
C SER A 16 -3.11 -6.24 3.09
N ALA A 17 -3.65 -5.06 3.45
CA ALA A 17 -4.08 -4.07 2.48
C ALA A 17 -2.93 -3.59 1.58
N SER A 18 -1.75 -3.33 2.16
CA SER A 18 -0.53 -2.95 1.43
C SER A 18 -0.09 -4.06 0.46
N LEU A 19 -0.14 -5.32 0.89
CA LEU A 19 0.18 -6.46 0.05
C LEU A 19 -0.78 -6.58 -1.15
N TRP A 20 -2.06 -6.27 -0.95
CA TRP A 20 -3.04 -6.19 -2.05
C TRP A 20 -2.74 -5.06 -3.04
N MET A 21 -2.30 -3.90 -2.56
CA MET A 21 -1.90 -2.79 -3.43
C MET A 21 -0.77 -3.22 -4.36
N VAL A 22 0.32 -3.77 -3.79
CA VAL A 22 1.47 -4.26 -4.55
C VAL A 22 1.06 -5.37 -5.51
N GLY A 23 0.34 -6.39 -5.02
CA GLY A 23 -0.06 -7.54 -5.82
C GLY A 23 -0.89 -7.14 -7.04
N ILE A 24 -1.87 -6.25 -6.88
CA ILE A 24 -2.71 -5.79 -7.99
C ILE A 24 -1.91 -4.91 -8.95
N THR A 25 -1.08 -4.00 -8.44
CA THR A 25 -0.27 -3.14 -9.30
C THR A 25 0.75 -3.94 -10.12
N LEU A 26 1.29 -5.04 -9.58
CA LEU A 26 2.15 -5.98 -10.31
C LEU A 26 1.37 -6.76 -11.39
N VAL A 27 0.17 -7.26 -11.07
CA VAL A 27 -0.68 -7.95 -12.05
C VAL A 27 -1.07 -7.01 -13.19
N LEU A 28 -1.36 -5.76 -12.88
CA LEU A 28 -1.76 -4.73 -13.83
C LEU A 28 -0.57 -3.94 -14.41
N PHE A 29 0.67 -4.40 -14.24
CA PHE A 29 1.88 -3.68 -14.63
C PHE A 29 1.85 -3.10 -16.06
N PHE A 30 1.19 -3.78 -17.00
CA PHE A 30 1.05 -3.35 -18.40
C PHE A 30 0.08 -2.18 -18.63
N LEU A 31 -0.73 -1.82 -17.63
CA LEU A 31 -1.62 -0.66 -17.63
C LEU A 31 -1.07 0.40 -16.68
N PRO A 32 -0.07 1.20 -17.10
CA PRO A 32 0.43 2.31 -16.29
C PRO A 32 -0.73 3.27 -15.96
N LEU A 33 -0.61 3.97 -14.82
CA LEU A 33 -1.65 4.80 -14.20
C LEU A 33 -2.82 4.02 -13.57
N PHE A 34 -3.45 3.11 -14.31
CA PHE A 34 -4.59 2.33 -13.81
C PHE A 34 -4.18 1.26 -12.80
N ASN A 35 -2.99 0.69 -12.96
CA ASN A 35 -2.43 -0.31 -12.06
C ASN A 35 -2.38 0.16 -10.59
N GLY A 36 -1.86 1.35 -10.37
CA GLY A 36 -1.74 1.95 -9.06
C GLY A 36 -3.11 2.39 -8.54
N LEU A 37 -3.93 2.99 -9.39
CA LEU A 37 -5.28 3.41 -9.02
C LEU A 37 -6.16 2.25 -8.51
N ILE A 38 -6.18 1.15 -9.25
CA ILE A 38 -6.98 -0.03 -8.88
C ILE A 38 -6.38 -0.72 -7.66
N GLY A 39 -5.07 -0.90 -7.61
CA GLY A 39 -4.40 -1.49 -6.45
C GLY A 39 -4.62 -0.69 -5.18
N GLY A 40 -4.43 0.63 -5.25
CA GLY A 40 -4.74 1.60 -4.20
C GLY A 40 -6.19 1.50 -3.76
N PHE A 41 -7.15 1.53 -4.70
CA PHE A 41 -8.58 1.44 -4.39
C PHE A 41 -8.93 0.17 -3.61
N VAL A 42 -8.48 -0.99 -4.09
CA VAL A 42 -8.77 -2.27 -3.42
C VAL A 42 -8.13 -2.34 -2.05
N GLY A 43 -6.86 -1.91 -1.90
CA GLY A 43 -6.18 -1.86 -0.61
C GLY A 43 -6.84 -0.90 0.38
N GLY A 44 -7.17 0.31 -0.07
CA GLY A 44 -7.85 1.32 0.74
C GLY A 44 -9.24 0.86 1.17
N TYR A 45 -10.00 0.24 0.27
CA TYR A 45 -11.31 -0.33 0.57
C TYR A 45 -11.23 -1.43 1.62
N LYS A 46 -10.20 -2.27 1.56
CA LYS A 46 -9.97 -3.34 2.54
C LYS A 46 -9.62 -2.81 3.93
N VAL A 47 -8.96 -1.66 4.06
CA VAL A 47 -8.53 -1.13 5.37
C VAL A 47 -9.58 -0.25 6.05
N GLY A 48 -10.56 0.24 5.30
CA GLY A 48 -11.80 0.80 5.83
C GLY A 48 -11.79 2.28 6.15
N THR A 49 -10.64 2.96 6.24
CA THR A 49 -10.57 4.40 6.54
C THR A 49 -9.50 5.09 5.69
N PRO A 50 -9.67 6.36 5.27
CA PRO A 50 -8.68 7.07 4.45
C PRO A 50 -7.30 7.18 5.11
N GLY A 51 -7.25 7.49 6.41
CA GLY A 51 -5.97 7.63 7.13
C GLY A 51 -5.16 6.34 7.17
N ARG A 52 -5.82 5.20 7.45
CA ARG A 52 -5.16 3.88 7.41
C ARG A 52 -4.82 3.47 5.97
N ALA A 53 -5.57 3.94 4.98
CA ALA A 53 -5.32 3.64 3.57
C ALA A 53 -4.04 4.32 3.07
N ILE A 54 -3.81 5.57 3.45
CA ILE A 54 -2.52 6.24 3.19
C ILE A 54 -1.38 5.49 3.87
N GLY A 55 -1.56 5.09 5.13
CA GLY A 55 -0.56 4.27 5.84
C GLY A 55 -0.22 2.97 5.10
N ALA A 56 -1.23 2.29 4.54
CA ALA A 56 -1.04 1.09 3.72
C ALA A 56 -0.32 1.37 2.40
N ALA A 57 -0.57 2.53 1.80
CA ALA A 57 0.05 2.99 0.55
C ALA A 57 1.52 3.40 0.69
N VAL A 58 1.93 3.89 1.88
CA VAL A 58 3.33 4.26 2.16
C VAL A 58 4.20 3.03 2.46
N LEU A 59 3.61 1.97 3.01
CA LEU A 59 4.35 0.76 3.42
C LEU A 59 5.22 0.14 2.31
N PRO A 60 4.78 -0.02 1.05
CA PRO A 60 5.62 -0.60 0.00
C PRO A 60 6.87 0.23 -0.26
N ALA A 61 6.74 1.55 -0.28
CA ALA A 61 7.88 2.46 -0.45
C ALA A 61 8.86 2.38 0.73
N ALA A 62 8.34 2.31 1.96
CA ALA A 62 9.16 2.14 3.15
C ALA A 62 9.92 0.80 3.14
N VAL A 63 9.23 -0.28 2.76
CA VAL A 63 9.83 -1.62 2.65
C VAL A 63 10.90 -1.65 1.55
N ALA A 64 10.64 -1.06 0.38
CA ALA A 64 11.63 -0.97 -0.70
C ALA A 64 12.86 -0.13 -0.29
N SER A 65 12.63 1.00 0.36
CA SER A 65 13.68 1.90 0.88
C SER A 65 14.58 1.19 1.90
N ALA A 66 13.97 0.57 2.92
CA ALA A 66 14.69 -0.18 3.94
C ALA A 66 15.37 -1.42 3.36
N GLY A 67 14.72 -2.14 2.45
CA GLY A 67 15.27 -3.31 1.78
C GLY A 67 16.51 -2.99 0.97
N LEU A 68 16.50 -1.87 0.22
CA LEU A 68 17.67 -1.42 -0.53
C LEU A 68 18.83 -1.04 0.40
N TRP A 69 18.53 -0.35 1.51
CA TRP A 69 19.56 -0.04 2.50
C TRP A 69 20.19 -1.30 3.10
N LEU A 70 19.37 -2.27 3.54
CA LEU A 70 19.85 -3.53 4.10
C LEU A 70 20.66 -4.35 3.09
N LEU A 71 20.26 -4.33 1.81
CA LEU A 71 20.99 -4.99 0.73
C LEU A 71 22.40 -4.40 0.58
N LEU A 72 22.52 -3.08 0.46
CA LEU A 72 23.82 -2.41 0.29
C LEU A 72 24.67 -2.45 1.56
N MET A 73 24.03 -2.45 2.73
CA MET A 73 24.70 -2.70 4.01
C MET A 73 25.38 -4.09 4.03
N SER A 74 24.76 -5.11 3.43
CA SER A 74 25.34 -6.46 3.32
C SER A 74 26.60 -6.49 2.44
N PHE A 75 26.79 -5.49 1.58
CA PHE A 75 28.01 -5.27 0.79
C PHE A 75 29.00 -4.30 1.44
N HIS A 76 28.84 -3.97 2.72
CA HIS A 76 29.67 -3.00 3.45
C HIS A 76 29.59 -1.56 2.90
N LEU A 77 28.48 -1.20 2.24
CA LEU A 77 28.22 0.13 1.71
C LEU A 77 27.03 0.82 2.43
N PRO A 78 27.03 0.97 3.77
CA PRO A 78 25.85 1.41 4.52
C PRO A 78 25.42 2.84 4.21
N VAL A 79 26.36 3.75 3.97
CA VAL A 79 26.06 5.15 3.64
C VAL A 79 25.42 5.27 2.26
N ILE A 80 25.99 4.58 1.26
CA ILE A 80 25.43 4.54 -0.10
C ILE A 80 24.06 3.87 -0.07
N GLY A 81 23.91 2.77 0.67
CA GLY A 81 22.63 2.11 0.88
C GLY A 81 21.56 3.01 1.47
N PHE A 82 21.92 3.83 2.47
CA PHE A 82 20.98 4.74 3.11
C PHE A 82 20.53 5.84 2.14
N VAL A 83 21.48 6.48 1.44
CA VAL A 83 21.17 7.54 0.48
C VAL A 83 20.36 6.99 -0.70
N ALA A 84 20.76 5.85 -1.27
CA ALA A 84 20.04 5.20 -2.35
C ALA A 84 18.64 4.74 -1.91
N GLY A 85 18.54 4.14 -0.71
CA GLY A 85 17.27 3.73 -0.11
C GLY A 85 16.30 4.90 0.06
N LEU A 86 16.78 6.03 0.59
CA LEU A 86 15.95 7.24 0.72
C LEU A 86 15.55 7.81 -0.64
N ALA A 87 16.50 7.92 -1.58
CA ALA A 87 16.23 8.43 -2.92
C ALA A 87 15.17 7.59 -3.64
N VAL A 88 15.30 6.26 -3.60
CA VAL A 88 14.33 5.33 -4.18
C VAL A 88 12.98 5.42 -3.45
N GLY A 89 12.97 5.47 -2.12
CA GLY A 89 11.75 5.62 -1.34
C GLY A 89 10.96 6.88 -1.72
N ILE A 90 11.66 8.03 -1.79
CA ILE A 90 11.05 9.30 -2.22
C ILE A 90 10.57 9.21 -3.66
N LEU A 91 11.36 8.63 -4.57
CA LEU A 91 10.97 8.46 -5.96
C LEU A 91 9.70 7.61 -6.10
N ILE A 92 9.58 6.50 -5.36
CA ILE A 92 8.38 5.66 -5.36
C ILE A 92 7.17 6.48 -4.89
N LEU A 93 7.29 7.19 -3.76
CA LEU A 93 6.19 8.00 -3.21
C LEU A 93 5.72 9.09 -4.19
N LEU A 94 6.64 9.73 -4.91
CA LEU A 94 6.31 10.75 -5.90
C LEU A 94 5.74 10.15 -7.20
N SER A 95 6.12 8.93 -7.55
CA SER A 95 5.67 8.26 -8.78
C SER A 95 4.33 7.55 -8.61
N ASP A 96 3.97 7.15 -7.39
CA ASP A 96 2.80 6.33 -7.08
C ASP A 96 1.52 7.15 -6.80
N LEU A 97 1.31 8.26 -7.52
CA LEU A 97 0.11 9.09 -7.35
C LEU A 97 -1.20 8.29 -7.51
N GLY A 98 -1.23 7.32 -8.43
CA GLY A 98 -2.38 6.44 -8.65
C GLY A 98 -2.73 5.63 -7.40
N ILE A 99 -1.74 5.05 -6.71
CA ILE A 99 -1.95 4.28 -5.47
C ILE A 99 -2.54 5.17 -4.39
N PHE A 100 -2.03 6.38 -4.19
CA PHE A 100 -2.54 7.29 -3.16
C PHE A 100 -3.97 7.74 -3.44
N VAL A 101 -4.26 8.14 -4.67
CA VAL A 101 -5.62 8.54 -5.09
C VAL A 101 -6.58 7.38 -4.92
N GLY A 102 -6.21 6.20 -5.41
CA GLY A 102 -7.00 4.98 -5.26
C GLY A 102 -7.26 4.65 -3.79
N ALA A 103 -6.21 4.65 -2.97
CA ALA A 103 -6.29 4.35 -1.55
C ALA A 103 -7.22 5.29 -0.79
N LEU A 104 -7.16 6.60 -1.08
CA LEU A 104 -8.07 7.59 -0.50
C LEU A 104 -9.52 7.32 -0.88
N ILE A 105 -9.79 7.08 -2.17
CA ILE A 105 -11.14 6.80 -2.66
C ILE A 105 -11.67 5.50 -2.04
N GLY A 106 -10.90 4.40 -2.13
CA GLY A 106 -11.28 3.11 -1.58
C GLY A 106 -11.52 3.17 -0.07
N GLY A 107 -10.61 3.84 0.65
CA GLY A 107 -10.73 4.08 2.09
C GLY A 107 -11.97 4.89 2.45
N ALA A 108 -12.29 5.95 1.70
CA ALA A 108 -13.47 6.77 1.93
C ALA A 108 -14.78 6.02 1.65
N VAL A 109 -14.82 5.22 0.58
CA VAL A 109 -15.99 4.41 0.22
C VAL A 109 -16.25 3.35 1.31
N SER A 110 -15.21 2.67 1.78
CA SER A 110 -15.35 1.66 2.83
C SER A 110 -15.65 2.28 4.20
N ASN A 111 -15.17 3.49 4.47
CA ASN A 111 -15.47 4.19 5.73
C ASN A 111 -16.97 4.45 5.90
N ARG A 112 -17.67 4.79 4.81
CA ARG A 112 -19.14 4.96 4.82
C ARG A 112 -19.92 3.66 5.01
N ARG A 113 -19.26 2.50 4.83
CA ARG A 113 -19.85 1.18 5.04
C ARG A 113 -19.65 0.70 6.48
N LEU A 114 -18.59 1.14 7.14
CA LEU A 114 -18.16 0.66 8.45
C LEU A 114 -18.49 1.63 9.60
N GLY A 115 -18.66 2.92 9.30
CA GLY A 115 -19.19 3.92 10.22
C GLY A 115 -20.68 4.11 10.04
#